data_AF-A0A2I7SFE5-F1
#
_entry.id   AF-A0A2I7SFE5-F1
#
_cell.length_a   1.000
_cell.length_b   1.000
_cell.length_c   1.000
_cell.angle_alpha   90.00
_cell.angle_beta   90.00
_cell.angle_gamma   90.00
#
_symmetry.space_group_name_H-M   'P 1'
#
loop_
_entity.id
_entity.type
_entity.pdbx_description
1 polymer ?
#
loop_
_entity_poly.entity_id
_entity_poly.type
_entity_poly.pdbx_seq_one_letter_code
_entity_poly.pdbx_strand_id
1 'polypeptide(L)'
;MNKKVIIIFLIYFIQSIATSCCSCDCDPIKTFERTYNDLELMAWDTSGFQNTEVLNTAYKNAFGLTISVLFELNQISYSKPIWNISSFGFTSAYAMSDCDCPMDEYINLDPMASIKINVVNLETQEITDVTDNFSTYNYHGEQLTISELFEIREDWHDGFQVDMSEYDNIPDRSLFMVIISLESGAEIVKQTQEITFE
;
A
#
# COMPACT_ATOMS: atom_id res chain seq x y z
N MET A 1 41.38 42.93 -24.38
CA MET A 1 40.40 42.45 -23.37
C MET A 1 40.79 43.04 -22.01
N ASN A 2 39.91 43.79 -21.36
CA ASN A 2 40.27 44.62 -20.20
C ASN A 2 40.42 43.73 -18.94
N LYS A 3 41.60 43.74 -18.28
CA LYS A 3 41.91 42.83 -17.14
C LYS A 3 40.86 42.87 -16.02
N LYS A 4 40.20 44.02 -15.84
CA LYS A 4 39.12 44.22 -14.87
C LYS A 4 37.85 43.40 -15.18
N VAL A 5 37.53 43.20 -16.46
CA VAL A 5 36.38 42.41 -16.90
C VAL A 5 36.61 40.93 -16.60
N ILE A 6 37.83 40.43 -16.84
CA ILE A 6 38.21 39.04 -16.54
C ILE A 6 38.08 38.75 -15.05
N ILE A 7 38.51 39.69 -14.19
CA ILE A 7 38.44 39.54 -12.72
C ILE A 7 36.98 39.48 -12.23
N ILE A 8 36.08 40.32 -12.78
CA ILE A 8 34.67 40.30 -12.42
C ILE A 8 34.02 38.96 -12.81
N PHE A 9 34.32 38.45 -14.02
CA PHE A 9 33.88 37.12 -14.44
C PHE A 9 34.42 36.01 -13.54
N LEU A 10 35.69 36.13 -13.10
CA LEU A 10 36.30 35.13 -12.20
C LEU A 10 35.65 35.12 -10.81
N ILE A 11 35.32 36.29 -10.28
CA ILE A 11 34.61 36.41 -8.98
C ILE A 11 33.21 35.82 -9.09
N TYR A 12 32.48 36.12 -10.16
CA TYR A 12 31.13 35.57 -10.38
C TYR A 12 31.16 34.05 -10.57
N PHE A 13 32.18 33.54 -11.25
CA PHE A 13 32.42 32.11 -11.42
C PHE A 13 32.74 31.41 -10.09
N ILE A 14 33.59 32.01 -9.25
CA ILE A 14 33.92 31.47 -7.91
C ILE A 14 32.68 31.50 -6.99
N GLN A 15 31.87 32.56 -7.05
CA GLN A 15 30.61 32.62 -6.30
C GLN A 15 29.63 31.54 -6.76
N SER A 16 29.53 31.30 -8.07
CA SER A 16 28.70 30.22 -8.62
C SER A 16 29.17 28.84 -8.15
N ILE A 17 30.49 28.59 -8.07
CA ILE A 17 31.05 27.34 -7.54
C ILE A 17 30.74 27.18 -6.04
N ALA A 18 30.86 28.26 -5.26
CA ALA A 18 30.60 28.24 -3.83
C ALA A 18 29.12 27.99 -3.51
N THR A 19 28.19 28.48 -4.35
CA THR A 19 26.74 28.27 -4.16
C THR A 19 26.23 26.96 -4.78
N SER A 20 26.98 26.33 -5.68
CA SER A 20 26.58 25.06 -6.33
C SER A 20 26.87 23.82 -5.49
N CYS A 21 27.60 23.94 -4.37
CA CYS A 21 27.80 22.85 -3.42
C CYS A 21 26.57 22.69 -2.51
N CYS A 22 25.44 22.27 -3.06
CA CYS A 22 24.39 21.66 -2.24
C CYS A 22 24.81 20.22 -1.94
N SER A 23 25.09 19.92 -0.68
CA SER A 23 25.14 18.53 -0.20
C SER A 23 23.71 18.00 -0.18
N CYS A 24 23.31 17.20 -1.19
CA CYS A 24 22.14 16.35 -1.03
C CYS A 24 22.50 15.32 0.06
N ASP A 25 22.01 15.54 1.27
CA ASP A 25 22.13 14.58 2.37
C ASP A 25 21.00 13.56 2.23
N CYS A 26 21.09 12.71 1.22
CA CYS A 26 20.14 11.63 1.05
C CYS A 26 20.38 10.56 2.11
N ASP A 27 19.29 10.07 2.66
CA ASP A 27 19.37 8.86 3.46
C ASP A 27 19.93 7.70 2.60
N PRO A 28 20.75 6.85 3.21
CA PRO A 28 21.29 5.67 2.57
C PRO A 28 20.16 4.72 2.19
N ILE A 29 20.20 4.21 0.95
CA ILE A 29 19.21 3.23 0.46
C ILE A 29 19.31 1.97 1.32
N LYS A 30 18.16 1.51 1.80
CA LYS A 30 18.00 0.24 2.51
C LYS A 30 17.24 -0.73 1.63
N THR A 31 17.53 -2.01 1.82
CA THR A 31 16.72 -3.10 1.27
C THR A 31 16.10 -3.84 2.43
N PHE A 32 14.78 -4.05 2.38
CA PHE A 32 14.00 -4.77 3.36
C PHE A 32 13.41 -6.04 2.77
N GLU A 33 13.48 -7.13 3.51
CA GLU A 33 12.65 -8.31 3.27
C GLU A 33 11.33 -8.16 4.02
N ARG A 34 10.22 -8.43 3.34
CA ARG A 34 8.87 -8.40 3.89
C ARG A 34 8.36 -9.82 4.09
N THR A 35 7.85 -10.08 5.29
CA THR A 35 7.19 -11.33 5.65
C THR A 35 5.77 -11.04 6.14
N TYR A 36 4.76 -11.64 5.50
CA TYR A 36 3.36 -11.52 5.93
C TYR A 36 3.08 -12.51 7.06
N ASN A 37 2.53 -12.02 8.18
CA ASN A 37 2.44 -12.79 9.42
C ASN A 37 1.00 -12.96 9.93
N ASP A 38 0.14 -11.97 9.72
CA ASP A 38 -1.25 -11.97 10.21
C ASP A 38 -2.11 -11.06 9.31
N LEU A 39 -3.42 -11.09 9.52
CA LEU A 39 -4.36 -10.14 8.94
C LEU A 39 -5.27 -9.57 10.04
N GLU A 40 -5.58 -8.29 9.89
CA GLU A 40 -6.59 -7.59 10.67
C GLU A 40 -7.84 -7.42 9.80
N LEU A 41 -8.99 -7.81 10.36
CA LEU A 41 -10.27 -7.81 9.67
C LEU A 41 -11.28 -7.03 10.50
N MET A 42 -11.86 -5.99 9.92
CA MET A 42 -12.90 -5.18 10.55
C MET A 42 -14.15 -5.16 9.69
N ALA A 43 -15.31 -5.25 10.33
CA ALA A 43 -16.62 -5.19 9.67
C ALA A 43 -17.24 -3.81 9.85
N TRP A 44 -17.84 -3.27 8.80
CA TRP A 44 -18.34 -1.90 8.75
C TRP A 44 -19.79 -1.84 8.28
N ASP A 45 -20.57 -0.99 8.94
CA ASP A 45 -21.85 -0.49 8.44
C ASP A 45 -21.53 0.79 7.65
N THR A 46 -21.87 0.76 6.36
CA THR A 46 -21.58 1.82 5.38
C THR A 46 -22.82 2.62 5.03
N SER A 47 -23.92 2.49 5.80
CA SER A 47 -25.19 3.17 5.54
C SER A 47 -25.15 4.67 5.85
N GLY A 48 -24.22 5.08 6.72
CA GLY A 48 -24.09 6.45 7.21
C GLY A 48 -23.15 7.32 6.37
N PHE A 49 -22.99 8.58 6.79
CA PHE A 49 -21.96 9.48 6.25
C PHE A 49 -20.54 9.09 6.63
N GLN A 50 -20.40 8.31 7.70
CA GLN A 50 -19.15 7.75 8.18
C GLN A 50 -19.39 6.28 8.47
N ASN A 51 -18.43 5.45 8.10
CA ASN A 51 -18.48 4.02 8.38
C ASN A 51 -18.40 3.81 9.89
N THR A 52 -19.26 2.94 10.41
CA THR A 52 -19.27 2.57 11.82
C THR A 52 -18.97 1.09 11.96
N GLU A 53 -18.11 0.74 12.92
CA GLU A 53 -17.74 -0.66 13.13
C GLU A 53 -18.96 -1.46 13.57
N VAL A 54 -19.21 -2.58 12.88
CA VAL A 54 -20.33 -3.47 13.17
C VAL A 54 -20.03 -4.20 14.47
N LEU A 55 -20.80 -3.98 15.52
CA LEU A 55 -20.63 -4.76 16.75
C LEU A 55 -21.32 -6.13 16.66
N ASN A 56 -22.55 -6.17 16.12
CA ASN A 56 -23.34 -7.39 15.98
C ASN A 56 -24.36 -7.33 14.83
N THR A 57 -24.87 -6.13 14.49
CA THR A 57 -25.95 -5.95 13.51
C THR A 57 -25.55 -5.00 12.40
N ALA A 58 -25.98 -5.30 11.17
CA ALA A 58 -25.70 -4.48 9.98
C ALA A 58 -26.83 -4.61 8.96
N TYR A 59 -26.91 -3.67 8.01
CA TYR A 59 -27.81 -3.79 6.86
C TYR A 59 -27.10 -4.49 5.70
N LYS A 60 -27.76 -5.47 5.07
CA LYS A 60 -27.15 -6.23 3.96
C LYS A 60 -26.69 -5.34 2.80
N ASN A 61 -27.47 -4.32 2.49
CA ASN A 61 -27.19 -3.40 1.39
C ASN A 61 -26.19 -2.29 1.75
N ALA A 62 -25.64 -2.29 2.97
CA ALA A 62 -24.73 -1.28 3.47
C ALA A 62 -23.71 -1.89 4.44
N PHE A 63 -23.03 -2.94 3.97
CA PHE A 63 -22.02 -3.67 4.71
C PHE A 63 -20.70 -3.65 3.96
N GLY A 64 -19.59 -3.55 4.70
CA GLY A 64 -18.24 -3.61 4.14
C GLY A 64 -17.25 -4.26 5.09
N LEU A 65 -16.08 -4.59 4.55
CA LEU A 65 -14.96 -5.17 5.27
C LEU A 65 -13.70 -4.34 5.01
N THR A 66 -12.90 -4.10 6.06
CA THR A 66 -11.52 -3.66 5.92
C THR A 66 -10.60 -4.84 6.16
N ILE A 67 -9.72 -5.07 5.20
CA ILE A 67 -8.73 -6.15 5.20
C ILE A 67 -7.36 -5.49 5.23
N SER A 68 -6.63 -5.67 6.33
CA SER A 68 -5.27 -5.14 6.52
C SER A 68 -4.28 -6.29 6.70
N VAL A 69 -3.29 -6.37 5.83
CA VAL A 69 -2.27 -7.42 5.90
C VAL A 69 -1.13 -6.94 6.78
N LEU A 70 -0.84 -7.67 7.86
CA LEU A 70 0.22 -7.35 8.79
C LEU A 70 1.52 -8.02 8.35
N PHE A 71 2.59 -7.23 8.29
CA PHE A 71 3.91 -7.70 7.85
C PHE A 71 5.02 -7.20 8.76
N GLU A 72 6.12 -7.95 8.77
CA GLU A 72 7.38 -7.54 9.38
C GLU A 72 8.41 -7.20 8.31
N LEU A 73 9.22 -6.19 8.58
CA LEU A 73 10.32 -5.75 7.70
C LEU A 73 11.66 -6.07 8.35
N ASN A 74 12.48 -6.84 7.65
CA ASN A 74 13.85 -7.16 8.05
C ASN A 74 14.83 -6.46 7.11
N GLN A 75 15.64 -5.54 7.65
CA GLN A 75 16.64 -4.85 6.84
C GLN A 75 17.82 -5.78 6.53
N ILE A 76 18.07 -6.04 5.25
CA ILE A 76 19.14 -6.95 4.79
C ILE A 76 20.32 -6.23 4.13
N SER A 77 20.13 -4.98 3.73
CA SER A 77 21.19 -4.17 3.13
C SER A 77 21.13 -2.72 3.59
N TYR A 78 22.29 -2.09 3.57
CA TYR A 78 22.48 -0.67 3.77
C TYR A 78 23.56 -0.22 2.80
N SER A 79 23.18 0.57 1.79
CA SER A 79 24.16 1.18 0.88
C SER A 79 24.23 2.67 1.16
N LYS A 80 25.36 3.11 1.70
CA LYS A 80 25.65 4.54 1.77
C LYS A 80 26.13 4.97 0.39
N PRO A 81 25.55 6.01 -0.23
CA PRO A 81 26.09 6.52 -1.48
C PRO A 81 27.55 6.91 -1.27
N ILE A 82 28.46 6.20 -1.94
CA ILE A 82 29.91 6.30 -1.69
C ILE A 82 30.49 7.61 -2.29
N TRP A 83 29.73 8.36 -3.10
CA TRP A 83 30.29 9.47 -3.88
C TRP A 83 29.35 10.66 -4.04
N ASN A 84 29.75 11.81 -3.49
CA ASN A 84 29.25 13.14 -3.89
C ASN A 84 30.07 13.62 -5.10
N ILE A 85 29.66 13.25 -6.33
CA ILE A 85 30.35 13.64 -7.58
C ILE A 85 29.80 14.97 -8.11
N SER A 86 29.69 15.99 -7.26
CA SER A 86 29.43 17.37 -7.71
C SER A 86 30.70 18.06 -8.25
N SER A 87 31.86 17.38 -8.33
CA SER A 87 33.16 18.00 -8.60
C SER A 87 33.58 18.11 -10.08
N PHE A 88 32.74 17.73 -11.05
CA PHE A 88 33.10 17.80 -12.48
C PHE A 88 32.24 18.77 -13.29
N GLY A 89 32.12 20.01 -12.80
CA GLY A 89 32.13 21.24 -13.62
C GLY A 89 31.14 21.42 -14.77
N PHE A 90 30.19 20.51 -14.95
CA PHE A 90 29.20 20.55 -16.02
C PHE A 90 27.89 20.01 -15.47
N THR A 91 26.99 20.89 -15.01
CA THR A 91 25.57 20.55 -14.96
C THR A 91 24.65 21.77 -14.86
N SER A 92 23.73 21.81 -15.81
CA SER A 92 22.31 22.17 -15.64
C SER A 92 21.96 23.44 -14.87
N ALA A 93 21.73 24.52 -15.61
CA ALA A 93 20.88 25.64 -15.15
C ALA A 93 19.40 25.25 -14.94
N TYR A 94 19.08 23.96 -14.80
CA TYR A 94 17.71 23.42 -14.66
C TYR A 94 17.59 22.22 -13.69
N ALA A 95 18.60 21.85 -12.90
CA ALA A 95 18.48 20.68 -12.00
C ALA A 95 18.85 20.98 -10.53
N MET A 96 18.40 22.13 -9.99
CA MET A 96 18.47 22.42 -8.55
C MET A 96 17.16 22.07 -7.80
N SER A 97 16.28 21.24 -8.37
CA SER A 97 15.10 20.70 -7.68
C SER A 97 15.14 19.19 -7.46
N ASP A 98 16.01 18.45 -8.15
CA ASP A 98 15.92 16.99 -8.23
C ASP A 98 17.08 16.34 -7.45
N CYS A 99 17.14 16.57 -6.13
CA CYS A 99 17.74 15.56 -5.25
C CYS A 99 16.72 14.40 -5.16
N ASP A 100 16.52 13.66 -6.26
CA ASP A 100 15.72 12.43 -6.26
C ASP A 100 16.50 11.38 -5.46
N CYS A 101 16.30 11.39 -4.14
CA CYS A 101 16.89 10.37 -3.29
C CYS A 101 16.25 9.03 -3.67
N PRO A 102 17.06 8.03 -4.05
CA PRO A 102 16.55 6.71 -4.38
C PRO A 102 15.76 6.14 -3.19
N MET A 103 14.60 5.56 -3.49
CA MET A 103 13.72 4.95 -2.49
C MET A 103 14.29 3.62 -2.00
N ASP A 104 13.90 3.23 -0.79
CA ASP A 104 14.21 1.90 -0.24
C ASP A 104 13.59 0.79 -1.11
N GLU A 105 14.26 -0.35 -1.17
CA GLU A 105 13.83 -1.53 -1.92
C GLU A 105 13.14 -2.53 -1.00
N TYR A 106 12.03 -3.12 -1.45
CA TYR A 106 11.26 -4.12 -0.70
C TYR A 106 11.19 -5.43 -1.47
N ILE A 107 11.59 -6.53 -0.83
CA ILE A 107 11.54 -7.88 -1.39
C ILE A 107 10.51 -8.69 -0.62
N ASN A 108 9.48 -9.15 -1.30
CA ASN A 108 8.51 -10.11 -0.74
C ASN A 108 9.08 -11.52 -0.91
N LEU A 109 9.51 -12.15 0.19
CA LEU A 109 10.08 -13.51 0.13
C LEU A 109 9.02 -14.56 -0.22
N ASP A 110 7.79 -14.33 0.25
CA ASP A 110 6.63 -15.16 0.00
C ASP A 110 5.45 -14.24 -0.33
N PRO A 111 5.31 -13.80 -1.59
CA PRO A 111 4.27 -12.87 -1.97
C PRO A 111 2.88 -13.50 -1.83
N MET A 112 1.87 -12.65 -1.64
CA MET A 112 0.50 -13.11 -1.68
C MET A 112 0.17 -13.60 -3.09
N ALA A 113 -0.58 -14.70 -3.17
CA ALA A 113 -1.07 -15.29 -4.42
C ALA A 113 -2.55 -14.98 -4.66
N SER A 114 -3.38 -14.94 -3.61
CA SER A 114 -4.79 -14.59 -3.74
C SER A 114 -5.43 -14.18 -2.41
N ILE A 115 -6.56 -13.48 -2.49
CA ILE A 115 -7.43 -13.15 -1.35
C ILE A 115 -8.82 -13.71 -1.65
N LYS A 116 -9.40 -14.42 -0.69
CA LYS A 116 -10.76 -14.98 -0.77
C LYS A 116 -11.58 -14.54 0.42
N ILE A 117 -12.87 -14.31 0.19
CA ILE A 117 -13.86 -14.02 1.22
C ILE A 117 -14.93 -15.10 1.18
N ASN A 118 -15.01 -15.87 2.25
CA ASN A 118 -16.05 -16.87 2.45
C ASN A 118 -17.06 -16.35 3.47
N VAL A 119 -18.33 -16.72 3.28
CA VAL A 119 -19.36 -16.56 4.28
C VAL A 119 -19.69 -17.91 4.90
N VAL A 120 -19.82 -17.94 6.23
CA VAL A 120 -20.29 -19.11 6.97
C VAL A 120 -21.72 -18.83 7.40
N ASN A 121 -22.67 -19.61 6.88
CA ASN A 121 -24.06 -19.59 7.33
C ASN A 121 -24.13 -20.18 8.75
N LEU A 122 -24.53 -19.40 9.75
CA LEU A 122 -24.55 -19.88 11.13
C LEU A 122 -25.70 -20.87 11.42
N GLU A 123 -26.74 -20.89 10.59
CA GLU A 123 -27.87 -21.81 10.75
C GLU A 123 -27.57 -23.18 10.16
N THR A 124 -26.95 -23.23 8.97
CA THR A 124 -26.68 -24.49 8.24
C THR A 124 -25.24 -24.98 8.39
N GLN A 125 -24.33 -24.12 8.86
CA GLN A 125 -22.87 -24.33 8.88
C GLN A 125 -22.26 -24.52 7.48
N GLU A 126 -22.98 -24.11 6.44
CA GLU A 126 -22.49 -24.10 5.06
C GLU A 126 -21.50 -22.95 4.85
N ILE A 127 -20.42 -23.23 4.13
CA ILE A 127 -19.40 -22.25 3.75
C ILE A 127 -19.54 -22.00 2.26
N THR A 128 -19.71 -20.74 1.88
CA THR A 128 -19.85 -20.32 0.49
C THR A 128 -18.79 -19.27 0.17
N ASP A 129 -18.13 -19.42 -0.99
CA ASP A 129 -17.25 -18.38 -1.51
C ASP A 129 -18.10 -17.23 -2.04
N VAL A 130 -17.86 -16.04 -1.48
CA VAL A 130 -18.57 -14.79 -1.79
C VAL A 130 -17.58 -13.70 -2.14
N THR A 131 -16.38 -14.07 -2.59
CA THR A 131 -15.33 -13.10 -2.96
C THR A 131 -15.84 -12.08 -3.98
N ASP A 132 -16.60 -12.54 -4.98
CA ASP A 132 -17.14 -11.71 -6.06
C ASP A 132 -18.30 -10.81 -5.61
N ASN A 133 -18.88 -11.06 -4.43
CA ASN A 133 -19.92 -10.18 -3.87
C ASN A 133 -19.35 -8.85 -3.38
N PHE A 134 -18.04 -8.78 -3.12
CA PHE A 134 -17.35 -7.62 -2.59
C PHE A 134 -16.59 -6.87 -3.68
N SER A 135 -16.66 -5.55 -3.62
CA SER A 135 -16.00 -4.67 -4.58
C SER A 135 -15.50 -3.40 -3.90
N THR A 136 -14.62 -2.68 -4.57
CA THR A 136 -14.17 -1.35 -4.16
C THR A 136 -14.21 -0.41 -5.36
N TYR A 137 -13.84 0.85 -5.15
CA TYR A 137 -13.76 1.83 -6.24
C TYR A 137 -12.34 2.37 -6.36
N ASN A 138 -11.84 2.49 -7.58
CA ASN A 138 -10.57 3.14 -7.84
C ASN A 138 -10.69 4.68 -7.73
N TYR A 139 -9.57 5.38 -7.90
CA TYR A 139 -9.54 6.86 -7.86
C TYR A 139 -10.42 7.53 -8.93
N HIS A 140 -10.72 6.83 -10.02
CA HIS A 140 -11.59 7.29 -11.10
C HIS A 140 -13.07 6.96 -10.88
N GLY A 141 -13.42 6.29 -9.76
CA GLY A 141 -14.77 5.87 -9.44
C GLY A 141 -15.24 4.64 -10.23
N GLU A 142 -14.32 3.90 -10.83
CA GLU A 142 -14.62 2.62 -11.47
C GLU A 142 -14.65 1.52 -10.40
N GLN A 143 -15.70 0.70 -10.43
CA GLN A 143 -15.84 -0.44 -9.54
C GLN A 143 -14.81 -1.51 -9.91
N LEU A 144 -14.11 -2.02 -8.90
CA LEU A 144 -13.13 -3.09 -9.01
C LEU A 144 -13.54 -4.27 -8.14
N THR A 145 -13.47 -5.46 -8.70
CA THR A 145 -13.50 -6.71 -7.93
C THR A 145 -12.23 -6.87 -7.09
N ILE A 146 -12.25 -7.77 -6.11
CA ILE A 146 -11.05 -8.08 -5.32
C ILE A 146 -9.92 -8.60 -6.21
N SER A 147 -10.24 -9.42 -7.21
CA SER A 147 -9.27 -9.96 -8.16
C SER A 147 -8.61 -8.85 -8.98
N GLU A 148 -9.38 -7.88 -9.49
CA GLU A 148 -8.83 -6.74 -10.23
C GLU A 148 -8.02 -5.80 -9.34
N LEU A 149 -8.50 -5.53 -8.12
CA LEU A 149 -7.72 -4.80 -7.12
C LEU A 149 -6.38 -5.49 -6.88
N PHE A 150 -6.38 -6.82 -6.87
CA PHE A 150 -5.18 -7.59 -6.61
C PHE A 150 -4.12 -7.49 -7.70
N GLU A 151 -4.54 -7.43 -8.96
CA GLU A 151 -3.63 -7.30 -10.11
C GLU A 151 -3.03 -5.89 -10.23
N ILE A 152 -3.80 -4.86 -9.87
CA ILE A 152 -3.37 -3.46 -10.03
C ILE A 152 -2.48 -3.00 -8.87
N ARG A 153 -2.64 -3.61 -7.70
CA ARG A 153 -1.96 -3.17 -6.49
C ARG A 153 -0.57 -3.80 -6.40
N GLU A 154 0.45 -2.99 -6.70
CA GLU A 154 1.86 -3.40 -6.60
C GLU A 154 2.29 -3.65 -5.15
N ASP A 155 1.59 -3.07 -4.17
CA ASP A 155 2.09 -2.97 -2.80
C ASP A 155 0.97 -3.01 -1.74
N TRP A 156 1.02 -4.04 -0.88
CA TRP A 156 -0.05 -4.41 0.06
C TRP A 156 0.19 -3.94 1.49
N HIS A 157 0.99 -2.88 1.65
CA HIS A 157 1.38 -2.39 2.97
C HIS A 157 0.26 -1.63 3.70
N ASP A 158 -0.80 -1.22 3.00
CA ASP A 158 -1.96 -0.55 3.59
C ASP A 158 -3.21 -1.44 3.51
N GLY A 159 -4.04 -1.42 4.55
CA GLY A 159 -5.36 -2.05 4.49
C GLY A 159 -6.21 -1.48 3.35
N PHE A 160 -7.16 -2.27 2.89
CA PHE A 160 -8.14 -1.84 1.89
C PHE A 160 -9.56 -2.14 2.38
N GLN A 161 -10.48 -1.27 1.99
CA GLN A 161 -11.90 -1.45 2.25
C GLN A 161 -12.61 -1.97 0.99
N VAL A 162 -13.47 -2.95 1.19
CA VAL A 162 -14.41 -3.47 0.20
C VAL A 162 -15.83 -3.37 0.74
N ASP A 163 -16.77 -3.05 -0.13
CA ASP A 163 -18.19 -2.99 0.18
C ASP A 163 -18.92 -4.16 -0.49
N MET A 164 -19.92 -4.69 0.20
CA MET A 164 -20.76 -5.77 -0.29
C MET A 164 -21.73 -5.23 -1.32
N SER A 165 -21.47 -5.56 -2.58
CA SER A 165 -22.25 -5.11 -3.74
C SER A 165 -23.37 -6.07 -4.12
N GLU A 166 -23.19 -7.37 -3.90
CA GLU A 166 -24.24 -8.38 -4.04
C GLU A 166 -24.51 -9.04 -2.69
N TYR A 167 -25.78 -9.11 -2.29
CA TYR A 167 -26.15 -9.55 -0.93
C TYR A 167 -27.33 -10.54 -0.89
N ASP A 168 -27.92 -10.89 -2.04
CA ASP A 168 -29.12 -11.73 -2.11
C ASP A 168 -28.87 -13.18 -1.62
N ASN A 169 -27.65 -13.68 -1.80
CA ASN A 169 -27.21 -15.02 -1.39
C ASN A 169 -26.57 -15.05 0.01
N ILE A 170 -26.52 -13.92 0.72
CA ILE A 170 -25.89 -13.83 2.04
C ILE A 170 -26.91 -14.18 3.13
N PRO A 171 -26.63 -15.17 4.01
CA PRO A 171 -27.52 -15.53 5.11
C PRO A 171 -27.72 -14.40 6.12
N ASP A 172 -28.88 -14.37 6.79
CA ASP A 172 -29.21 -13.35 7.78
C ASP A 172 -28.28 -13.40 9.02
N ARG A 173 -27.74 -14.58 9.36
CA ARG A 173 -26.74 -14.74 10.43
C ARG A 173 -25.49 -15.38 9.87
N SER A 174 -24.41 -14.61 9.86
CA SER A 174 -23.21 -14.95 9.10
C SER A 174 -21.92 -14.61 9.84
N LEU A 175 -20.85 -15.35 9.55
CA LEU A 175 -19.46 -14.96 9.81
C LEU A 175 -18.75 -14.81 8.47
N PHE A 176 -17.94 -13.77 8.31
CA PHE A 176 -17.08 -13.64 7.13
C PHE A 176 -15.68 -14.11 7.49
N MET A 177 -15.12 -14.97 6.64
CA MET A 177 -13.78 -15.51 6.76
C MET A 177 -12.96 -15.05 5.57
N VAL A 178 -11.88 -14.31 5.84
CA VAL A 178 -10.92 -13.87 4.83
C VAL A 178 -9.73 -14.80 4.86
N ILE A 179 -9.38 -15.33 3.69
CA ILE A 179 -8.24 -16.24 3.49
C ILE A 179 -7.29 -15.57 2.50
N ILE A 180 -6.05 -15.34 2.95
CA ILE A 180 -4.95 -14.90 2.11
C ILE A 180 -4.03 -16.10 1.89
N SER A 181 -3.89 -16.53 0.63
CA SER A 181 -2.96 -17.59 0.25
C SER A 181 -1.64 -16.99 -0.22
N LEU A 182 -0.52 -17.49 0.26
CA LEU A 182 0.83 -17.11 -0.17
C LEU A 182 1.34 -18.08 -1.27
N GLU A 183 2.35 -17.67 -2.04
CA GLU A 183 2.95 -18.52 -3.09
C GLU A 183 3.58 -19.80 -2.55
N SER A 184 4.05 -19.81 -1.30
CA SER A 184 4.52 -21.01 -0.60
C SER A 184 3.43 -22.05 -0.34
N GLY A 185 2.16 -21.68 -0.48
CA GLY A 185 0.99 -22.48 -0.11
C GLY A 185 0.55 -22.30 1.35
N ALA A 186 1.20 -21.43 2.12
CA ALA A 186 0.72 -21.03 3.44
C ALA A 186 -0.56 -20.18 3.32
N GLU A 187 -1.42 -20.26 4.34
CA GLU A 187 -2.66 -19.49 4.41
C GLU A 187 -2.71 -18.67 5.71
N ILE A 188 -3.07 -17.40 5.56
CA ILE A 188 -3.39 -16.50 6.68
C ILE A 188 -4.90 -16.33 6.68
N VAL A 189 -5.53 -16.72 7.80
CA VAL A 189 -7.00 -16.78 7.91
C VAL A 189 -7.48 -15.97 9.10
N LYS A 190 -8.51 -15.15 8.88
CA LYS A 190 -9.19 -14.40 9.94
C LYS A 190 -10.68 -14.39 9.69
N GLN A 191 -11.42 -14.27 10.78
CA GLN A 191 -12.87 -14.22 10.73
C GLN A 191 -13.39 -13.02 11.51
N THR A 192 -14.52 -12.50 11.07
CA THR A 192 -15.28 -11.50 11.83
C THR A 192 -15.94 -12.14 13.05
N GLN A 193 -16.47 -11.30 13.92
CA GLN A 193 -17.56 -11.63 14.84
C GLN A 193 -18.84 -12.02 14.08
N GLU A 194 -19.79 -12.61 14.81
CA GLU A 194 -21.13 -12.90 14.28
C GLU A 194 -21.83 -11.60 13.87
N ILE A 195 -22.37 -11.61 12.65
CA ILE A 195 -23.14 -10.50 12.10
C ILE A 195 -24.56 -11.00 11.85
N THR A 196 -25.52 -10.29 12.41
CA THR A 196 -26.95 -10.46 12.14
C THR A 196 -27.42 -9.33 11.24
N PHE A 197 -27.92 -9.67 10.07
CA PHE A 197 -28.42 -8.71 9.10
C PHE A 197 -29.90 -8.41 9.30
N GLU A 198 -30.27 -7.13 9.19
CA GLU A 198 -31.65 -6.62 9.22
C GLU A 198 -32.24 -6.34 7.83
#